data_AF-A0A5K0XJI0-F1
#
_entry.id   AF-A0A5K0XJI0-F1
#
_cell.length_a   1.000
_cell.length_b   1.000
_cell.length_c   1.000
_cell.angle_alpha   90.00
_cell.angle_beta   90.00
_cell.angle_gamma   90.00
#
_symmetry.space_group_name_H-M   'P 1'
#
loop_
_entity.id
_entity.type
_entity.pdbx_description
1 polymer ?
#
loop_
_entity_poly.entity_id
_entity_poly.type
_entity_poly.pdbx_seq_one_letter_code
_entity_poly.pdbx_strand_id
1 'polypeptide(L)'
;MASSASSSTTASSSFVIAAKYPYPSMVNVANFVSIKLSHKNYLLWKTQMLGLIESQNMMGFIEGQISKPTSTIEIVENGEARS
;
A
#
# COMPACT_ATOMS: atom_id res chain seq x y z
N MET A 1 38.78 -42.82 2.39
CA MET A 1 37.37 -42.39 2.25
C MET A 1 37.04 -41.48 3.42
N ALA A 2 36.95 -40.16 3.22
CA ALA A 2 36.39 -39.22 4.21
C ALA A 2 35.92 -37.96 3.49
N SER A 3 34.75 -37.48 3.89
CA SER A 3 33.80 -36.68 3.13
C SER A 3 34.17 -35.20 2.98
N SER A 4 33.85 -34.60 1.82
CA SER A 4 33.80 -33.15 1.65
C SER A 4 32.39 -32.66 1.99
N ALA A 5 32.26 -31.76 2.96
CA ALA A 5 31.01 -31.08 3.27
C ALA A 5 30.79 -29.93 2.28
N SER A 6 29.75 -30.04 1.46
CA SER A 6 29.31 -28.93 0.60
C SER A 6 28.47 -27.96 1.44
N SER A 7 29.02 -26.77 1.69
CA SER A 7 28.28 -25.66 2.29
C SER A 7 27.27 -25.10 1.29
N SER A 8 25.99 -25.42 1.49
CA SER A 8 24.88 -24.79 0.78
C SER A 8 24.67 -23.38 1.32
N THR A 9 25.03 -22.38 0.53
CA THR A 9 24.69 -20.98 0.75
C THR A 9 23.18 -20.80 0.59
N THR A 10 22.48 -20.66 1.70
CA THR A 10 21.09 -20.22 1.71
C THR A 10 21.04 -18.78 1.21
N ALA A 11 20.66 -18.59 -0.05
CA ALA A 11 20.32 -17.28 -0.58
C ALA A 11 19.08 -16.79 0.18
N SER A 12 19.29 -15.96 1.20
CA SER A 12 18.22 -15.21 1.84
C SER A 12 17.59 -14.32 0.77
N SER A 13 16.47 -14.77 0.22
CA SER A 13 15.62 -13.95 -0.65
C SER A 13 15.22 -12.75 0.17
N SER A 14 15.82 -11.59 -0.13
CA SER A 14 15.42 -10.31 0.41
C SER A 14 13.97 -10.07 -0.02
N PHE A 15 13.03 -10.51 0.80
CA PHE A 15 11.65 -10.07 0.67
C PHE A 15 11.69 -8.58 0.91
N VAL A 16 11.67 -7.79 -0.17
CA VAL A 16 11.23 -6.41 -0.09
C VAL A 16 9.90 -6.49 0.64
N ILE A 17 9.84 -5.97 1.87
CA ILE A 17 8.56 -5.82 2.56
C ILE A 17 7.80 -4.81 1.71
N ALA A 18 7.06 -5.33 0.73
CA ALA A 18 6.20 -4.53 -0.11
C ALA A 18 5.25 -3.85 0.86
N ALA A 19 5.34 -2.53 0.95
CA ALA A 19 4.39 -1.75 1.72
C ALA A 19 3.00 -2.24 1.33
N LYS A 20 2.18 -2.60 2.34
CA LYS A 20 0.82 -3.14 2.16
C LYS A 20 0.01 -2.33 1.13
N TYR A 21 0.32 -1.04 1.03
CA TYR A 21 -0.14 -0.14 0.00
C TYR A 21 1.05 0.68 -0.55
N PRO A 22 1.53 0.41 -1.77
CA PRO A 22 2.50 1.29 -2.44
C PRO A 22 1.77 2.58 -2.84
N TYR A 23 1.74 3.57 -1.94
CA TYR A 23 1.08 4.84 -2.21
C TYR A 23 1.84 5.61 -3.31
N PRO A 24 1.17 6.10 -4.35
CA PRO A 24 1.78 6.97 -5.33
C PRO A 24 1.90 8.38 -4.76
N SER A 25 2.88 8.60 -3.87
CA SER A 25 3.18 9.92 -3.28
C SER A 25 3.62 10.96 -4.32
N MET A 26 3.88 10.52 -5.55
CA MET A 26 4.32 11.37 -6.67
C MET A 26 3.16 11.97 -7.49
N VAL A 27 1.91 11.58 -7.26
CA VAL A 27 0.78 12.04 -8.08
C VAL A 27 0.20 13.34 -7.53
N ASN A 28 0.32 14.40 -8.31
CA ASN A 28 -0.36 15.67 -8.01
C ASN A 28 -1.81 15.61 -8.51
N VAL A 29 -2.76 15.61 -7.56
CA VAL A 29 -4.20 15.58 -7.84
C VAL A 29 -4.64 16.72 -8.76
N ALA A 30 -4.03 17.90 -8.65
CA ALA A 30 -4.36 19.06 -9.48
C ALA A 30 -4.04 18.85 -10.97
N ASN A 31 -3.14 17.90 -11.30
CA ASN A 31 -2.83 17.56 -12.69
C ASN A 31 -3.97 16.75 -13.35
N PHE A 32 -4.79 16.06 -12.55
CA PHE A 32 -5.88 15.21 -13.03
C PHE A 32 -7.25 15.84 -12.82
N VAL A 33 -7.41 16.59 -11.73
CA VAL A 33 -8.67 17.21 -11.36
C VAL A 33 -8.56 18.72 -11.56
N SER A 34 -9.08 19.19 -12.69
CA SER A 34 -9.01 20.59 -13.11
C SER A 34 -10.03 21.49 -12.43
N ILE A 35 -11.02 20.92 -11.72
CA ILE A 35 -12.10 21.66 -11.09
C ILE A 35 -12.10 21.48 -9.56
N LYS A 36 -12.36 22.56 -8.84
CA LYS A 36 -12.59 22.49 -7.40
C LYS A 36 -14.02 22.03 -7.12
N LEU A 37 -14.18 21.15 -6.14
CA LEU A 37 -15.49 20.66 -5.71
C LEU A 37 -16.41 21.83 -5.28
N SER A 38 -17.61 21.82 -5.83
CA SER A 38 -18.72 22.74 -5.52
C SER A 38 -20.05 22.01 -5.69
N HIS A 39 -21.11 22.55 -5.07
CA HIS A 39 -22.46 22.03 -5.15
C HIS A 39 -23.00 21.97 -6.60
N LYS A 40 -22.47 22.81 -7.50
CA LYS A 40 -22.90 22.86 -8.91
C LYS A 40 -22.15 21.90 -9.83
N ASN A 41 -20.98 21.38 -9.42
CA ASN A 41 -20.07 20.65 -10.31
C ASN A 41 -19.67 19.27 -9.78
N TYR A 42 -20.38 18.78 -8.75
CA TYR A 42 -20.07 17.50 -8.10
C TYR A 42 -19.93 16.34 -9.10
N LEU A 43 -20.84 16.22 -10.07
CA LEU A 43 -20.80 15.10 -11.03
C LEU A 43 -19.51 15.11 -11.85
N LEU A 44 -19.13 16.26 -12.40
CA LEU A 44 -17.90 16.39 -13.18
C LEU A 44 -16.67 16.17 -12.30
N TRP A 45 -16.68 16.71 -11.08
CA TRP A 45 -15.59 16.55 -10.12
C TRP A 45 -15.41 15.08 -9.74
N LYS A 46 -16.52 14.38 -9.50
CA LYS A 46 -16.56 12.96 -9.18
C LYS A 46 -15.98 12.13 -10.32
N THR A 47 -16.34 12.43 -11.57
CA THR A 47 -15.77 11.74 -12.74
C THR A 47 -14.26 11.89 -12.81
N GLN A 48 -13.72 13.11 -12.63
CA GLN A 48 -12.27 13.33 -12.66
C GLN A 48 -11.55 12.62 -11.48
N MET A 49 -12.14 12.64 -10.29
CA MET A 49 -11.61 11.93 -9.12
C MET A 49 -11.64 10.41 -9.29
N LEU A 50 -12.71 9.86 -9.82
CA LEU A 50 -12.81 8.42 -10.10
C LEU A 50 -11.78 7.98 -11.14
N GLY A 51 -11.63 8.74 -12.24
CA GLY A 51 -10.60 8.45 -13.25
C GLY A 51 -9.19 8.49 -12.69
N LEU A 52 -8.89 9.44 -11.78
CA LEU A 52 -7.63 9.45 -11.05
C LEU A 52 -7.45 8.16 -10.23
N ILE A 53 -8.45 7.78 -9.43
CA ILE A 53 -8.36 6.60 -8.55
C ILE A 53 -8.23 5.30 -9.36
N GLU A 54 -8.94 5.19 -10.47
CA GLU A 54 -8.83 4.09 -11.43
C GLU A 54 -7.44 3.99 -12.04
N SER A 55 -6.84 5.13 -12.45
CA SER A 55 -5.48 5.17 -13.00
C SER A 55 -4.39 4.68 -12.05
N GLN A 56 -4.68 4.69 -10.74
CA GLN A 56 -3.78 4.20 -9.69
C GLN A 56 -4.13 2.79 -9.21
N ASN A 57 -5.08 2.11 -9.88
CA ASN A 57 -5.61 0.81 -9.48
C ASN A 57 -6.15 0.78 -8.04
N MET A 58 -6.72 1.90 -7.59
CA MET A 58 -7.21 2.10 -6.21
C MET A 58 -8.73 1.91 -6.06
N MET A 59 -9.42 1.44 -7.10
CA MET A 59 -10.89 1.25 -7.06
C MET A 59 -11.36 0.27 -5.98
N GLY A 60 -10.52 -0.72 -5.63
CA GLY A 60 -10.86 -1.67 -4.56
C GLY A 60 -11.10 -1.03 -3.20
N PHE A 61 -10.59 0.18 -2.94
CA PHE A 61 -10.90 0.94 -1.72
C PHE A 61 -12.29 1.59 -1.75
N ILE A 62 -12.77 2.01 -2.92
CA ILE A 62 -14.10 2.61 -3.08
C ILE A 62 -15.17 1.53 -3.06
N GLU A 63 -14.93 0.43 -3.76
CA GLU A 63 -15.87 -0.68 -3.92
C GLU A 63 -15.92 -1.60 -2.69
N GLY A 64 -15.08 -1.34 -1.69
CA GLY A 64 -15.04 -2.14 -0.46
C GLY A 64 -14.37 -3.51 -0.62
N GLN A 65 -13.70 -3.77 -1.75
CA GLN A 65 -12.93 -5.00 -1.98
C GLN A 65 -11.66 -5.06 -1.13
N ILE A 66 -11.10 -3.89 -0.78
CA ILE A 66 -9.92 -3.76 0.06
C ILE A 66 -10.35 -3.28 1.45
N SER A 67 -10.17 -4.15 2.45
CA SER A 67 -10.45 -3.82 3.85
C SER A 67 -9.56 -2.67 4.34
N LYS A 68 -10.16 -1.73 5.08
CA LYS A 68 -9.44 -0.64 5.75
C LYS A 68 -8.33 -1.23 6.64
N PRO A 69 -7.12 -0.67 6.64
CA PRO A 69 -6.09 -1.07 7.60
C PRO A 69 -6.58 -0.89 9.04
N THR A 70 -6.17 -1.80 9.92
CA THR A 70 -6.43 -1.70 11.37
C THR A 70 -5.91 -0.37 11.89
N SER A 71 -6.77 0.37 12.60
CA SER A 71 -6.43 1.71 13.10
C SER A 71 -5.41 1.70 14.25
N THR A 72 -5.17 0.53 14.84
CA THR A 72 -4.27 0.33 15.97
C THR A 72 -3.01 -0.35 15.47
N ILE A 73 -1.88 0.33 15.60
CA ILE A 73 -0.56 -0.28 15.45
C ILE A 73 -0.29 -0.97 16.79
N GLU A 74 -0.44 -2.29 16.86
CA GLU A 74 0.02 -3.05 18.01
C GLU A 74 1.56 -3.09 17.94
N ILE A 75 2.19 -2.26 18.76
CA ILE A 75 3.63 -2.30 18.95
C ILE A 75 3.89 -3.55 19.80
N VAL A 76 4.28 -4.65 19.16
CA VAL A 76 4.77 -5.82 19.90
C VAL A 76 6.15 -5.46 20.44
N GLU A 77 6.19 -4.78 21.58
CA GLU A 77 7.40 -4.67 22.37
C GLU A 77 7.72 -6.08 22.88
N ASN A 78 8.81 -6.65 22.38
CA ASN A 78 9.34 -7.94 22.82
C ASN A 78 9.83 -7.82 24.27
N GLY A 79 8.88 -7.74 25.20
CA GLY A 79 9.08 -7.73 26.63
C GLY A 79 9.50 -9.11 27.09
N GLU A 80 10.81 -9.29 27.24
CA GLU A 80 11.41 -10.39 27.98
C GLU A 80 10.78 -10.46 29.37
N ALA A 81 9.99 -11.50 29.63
CA ALA A 81 9.46 -11.80 30.93
C ALA A 81 10.62 -12.14 31.87
N ARG A 82 11.03 -11.17 32.70
CA ARG A 82 11.91 -11.43 33.84
C ARG A 82 11.12 -12.26 34.86
N SER A 83 11.59 -13.48 35.08
CA SER A 83 11.14 -14.39 36.15
C SER A 83 11.42 -13.83 37.54
#